data_AF-A0AAJ4UXM1-F1
#
_entry.id   AF-A0AAJ4UXM1-F1
#
_cell.length_a   1.000
_cell.length_b   1.000
_cell.length_c   1.000
_cell.angle_alpha   90.00
_cell.angle_beta   90.00
_cell.angle_gamma   90.00
#
_symmetry.space_group_name_H-M   'P 1'
#
loop_
_entity.id
_entity.type
_entity.pdbx_description
1 polymer ?
#
loop_
_entity_poly.entity_id
_entity_poly.type
_entity_poly.pdbx_seq_one_letter_code
_entity_poly.pdbx_strand_id
1 'polypeptide(L)'
;MKRLIAMSLVAMTTLFASNYQQKPIEKYVISMPKQALSRMEIKDLMHMREEEKLARDVYITLYSKWHLPVFKNISKSESWHMHMIKLLLNKYNLPDPVEKIGDKVGVFENRKLQNLYYKLVAMGEKSPVAALKVGALIEDLDIYDLNRAIRDTDNKDIKFVYSALRHGSENHMRAFVRLLRSYGSDYTPKYISKSYFDNILSSKGKAFGFNNALSEIYGKVVKVYQLPGLRKGVTWWMMDVETKNKTIRVAIAPTWILPEVAVRAGDIVEIEGYQGMYSFIVCKLEDKTSGFEYISRSKRCAK
;
A
#
# COMPACT_ATOMS: atom_id res chain seq x y z
N MET A 1 64.50 -22.45 -21.69
CA MET A 1 63.09 -22.58 -21.25
C MET A 1 62.71 -21.33 -20.46
N LYS A 2 61.98 -20.38 -21.10
CA LYS A 2 61.54 -19.13 -20.47
C LYS A 2 60.30 -19.42 -19.60
N ARG A 3 60.37 -19.12 -18.31
CA ARG A 3 59.22 -19.23 -17.38
C ARG A 3 58.31 -18.01 -17.57
N LEU A 4 57.09 -18.25 -18.04
CA LEU A 4 55.99 -17.28 -18.07
C LEU A 4 55.43 -17.12 -16.65
N ILE A 5 55.53 -15.90 -16.11
CA ILE A 5 54.83 -15.49 -14.88
C ILE A 5 53.43 -15.05 -15.31
N ALA A 6 52.41 -15.82 -14.94
CA ALA A 6 51.02 -15.44 -15.12
C ALA A 6 50.66 -14.36 -14.08
N MET A 7 50.51 -13.11 -14.52
CA MET A 7 49.90 -12.05 -13.73
C MET A 7 48.38 -12.26 -13.73
N SER A 8 47.84 -12.67 -12.58
CA SER A 8 46.41 -12.73 -12.31
C SER A 8 45.86 -11.30 -12.19
N LEU A 9 45.16 -10.86 -13.22
CA LEU A 9 44.39 -9.62 -13.22
C LEU A 9 43.16 -9.80 -12.32
N VAL A 10 43.18 -9.24 -11.11
CA VAL A 10 41.99 -9.14 -10.26
C VAL A 10 41.13 -8.01 -10.81
N ALA A 11 40.10 -8.36 -11.57
CA ALA A 11 39.07 -7.41 -11.99
C ALA A 11 38.25 -7.00 -10.76
N MET A 12 38.60 -5.87 -10.15
CA MET A 12 37.84 -5.24 -9.07
C MET A 12 36.55 -4.69 -9.66
N THR A 13 35.49 -5.49 -9.63
CA THR A 13 34.15 -5.08 -10.04
C THR A 13 33.61 -4.12 -8.98
N THR A 14 33.66 -2.83 -9.27
CA THR A 14 32.99 -1.81 -8.47
C THR A 14 31.48 -1.97 -8.64
N LEU A 15 30.83 -2.58 -7.64
CA LEU A 15 29.38 -2.56 -7.51
C LEU A 15 28.94 -1.09 -7.29
N PHE A 16 28.45 -0.46 -8.35
CA PHE A 16 27.69 0.77 -8.23
C PHE A 16 26.37 0.44 -7.52
N ALA A 17 26.36 0.50 -6.19
CA ALA A 17 25.11 0.55 -5.44
C ALA A 17 24.39 1.84 -5.83
N SER A 18 23.29 1.72 -6.58
CA SER A 18 22.44 2.88 -6.87
C SER A 18 22.00 3.50 -5.54
N ASN A 19 22.17 4.81 -5.37
CA ASN A 19 21.62 5.55 -4.24
C ASN A 19 20.09 5.66 -4.37
N TYR A 20 19.37 4.54 -4.24
CA TYR A 20 17.92 4.54 -4.16
C TYR A 20 17.51 5.17 -2.83
N GLN A 21 16.97 6.38 -2.89
CA GLN A 21 16.42 7.03 -1.71
C GLN A 21 15.08 6.39 -1.35
N GLN A 22 15.07 5.60 -0.27
CA GLN A 22 13.86 4.97 0.24
C GLN A 22 12.72 5.99 0.43
N LYS A 23 11.55 5.67 -0.14
CA LYS A 23 10.34 6.44 0.04
C LYS A 23 9.87 6.32 1.49
N PRO A 24 9.19 7.35 2.04
CA PRO A 24 8.94 7.31 3.48
C PRO A 24 7.93 6.25 3.93
N ILE A 25 7.05 5.77 3.05
CA ILE A 25 6.19 4.60 3.34
C ILE A 25 7.01 3.31 3.49
N GLU A 26 8.09 3.14 2.73
CA GLU A 26 8.99 1.99 2.87
C GLU A 26 9.70 2.04 4.21
N LYS A 27 10.24 3.21 4.57
CA LYS A 27 10.88 3.42 5.89
C LYS A 27 9.91 3.13 7.02
N TYR A 28 8.65 3.54 6.87
CA TYR A 28 7.61 3.24 7.84
C TYR A 28 7.41 1.73 8.00
N VAL A 29 7.18 0.99 6.91
CA VAL A 29 6.99 -0.46 6.95
C VAL A 29 8.23 -1.18 7.50
N ILE A 30 9.44 -0.78 7.09
CA ILE A 30 10.70 -1.36 7.59
C ILE A 30 10.88 -1.11 9.10
N SER A 31 10.51 0.06 9.59
CA SER A 31 10.66 0.41 11.02
C SER A 31 9.62 -0.24 11.95
N MET A 32 8.54 -0.82 11.42
CA MET A 32 7.59 -1.58 12.23
C MET A 32 8.25 -2.85 12.81
N PRO A 33 7.97 -3.23 14.07
CA PRO A 33 8.51 -4.45 14.66
C PRO A 33 8.16 -5.67 13.83
N LYS A 34 9.12 -6.58 13.64
CA LYS A 34 8.89 -7.87 12.97
C LYS A 34 8.05 -8.77 13.88
N GLN A 35 6.94 -9.28 13.38
CA GLN A 35 6.09 -10.26 14.08
C GLN A 35 6.34 -11.67 13.55
N ALA A 36 6.04 -12.72 14.31
CA ALA A 36 6.10 -14.08 13.77
C ALA A 36 5.07 -14.26 12.66
N LEU A 37 5.43 -14.95 11.57
CA LEU A 37 4.50 -15.25 10.49
C LEU A 37 3.79 -16.57 10.71
N SER A 38 2.48 -16.56 10.49
CA SER A 38 1.69 -17.76 10.30
C SER A 38 1.93 -18.39 8.92
N ARG A 39 1.57 -19.67 8.76
CA ARG A 39 1.62 -20.35 7.45
C ARG A 39 0.70 -19.69 6.42
N MET A 40 -0.43 -19.13 6.85
CA MET A 40 -1.37 -18.45 5.97
C MET A 40 -0.77 -17.16 5.42
N GLU A 41 -0.15 -16.34 6.28
CA GLU A 41 0.48 -15.08 5.86
C GLU A 41 1.63 -15.30 4.87
N ILE A 42 2.45 -16.35 5.06
CA ILE A 42 3.49 -16.69 4.09
C ILE A 42 2.87 -17.02 2.73
N LYS A 43 1.81 -17.83 2.72
CA LYS A 43 1.11 -18.23 1.49
C LYS A 43 0.48 -17.02 0.80
N ASP A 44 -0.19 -16.15 1.56
CA ASP A 44 -0.83 -14.96 1.03
C ASP A 44 0.20 -13.94 0.52
N LEU A 45 1.35 -13.77 1.19
CA LEU A 45 2.44 -12.92 0.69
C LEU A 45 2.99 -13.41 -0.64
N MET A 46 3.22 -14.72 -0.79
CA MET A 46 3.68 -15.30 -2.05
C MET A 46 2.61 -15.16 -3.15
N HIS A 47 1.34 -15.34 -2.80
CA HIS A 47 0.24 -15.20 -3.75
C HIS A 47 0.07 -13.75 -4.24
N MET A 48 -0.03 -12.80 -3.31
CA MET A 48 -0.16 -11.37 -3.60
C MET A 48 1.02 -10.84 -4.41
N ARG A 49 2.24 -11.34 -4.16
CA ARG A 49 3.42 -10.98 -4.95
C ARG A 49 3.23 -11.29 -6.44
N GLU A 50 2.64 -12.44 -6.77
CA GLU A 50 2.39 -12.85 -8.15
C GLU A 50 1.06 -12.31 -8.70
N GLU A 51 0.07 -12.00 -7.86
CA GLU A 51 -1.21 -11.41 -8.27
C GLU A 51 -1.04 -9.95 -8.72
N GLU A 52 -0.27 -9.15 -7.96
CA GLU A 52 0.11 -7.80 -8.37
C GLU A 52 0.95 -7.82 -9.67
N LYS A 53 1.77 -8.86 -9.85
CA LYS A 53 2.48 -9.10 -11.11
C LYS A 53 1.53 -9.45 -12.26
N LEU A 54 0.49 -10.24 -12.00
CA LEU A 54 -0.54 -10.55 -12.98
C LEU A 54 -1.21 -9.27 -13.49
N ALA A 55 -1.61 -8.39 -12.58
CA ALA A 55 -2.18 -7.09 -12.91
C ALA A 55 -1.21 -6.27 -13.78
N ARG A 56 0.04 -6.07 -13.31
CA ARG A 56 1.08 -5.34 -14.05
C ARG A 56 1.27 -5.88 -15.46
N ASP A 57 1.45 -7.19 -15.59
CA ASP A 57 1.83 -7.83 -16.84
C ASP A 57 0.68 -7.82 -17.85
N VAL A 58 -0.56 -8.06 -17.41
CA VAL A 58 -1.74 -7.91 -18.28
C VAL A 58 -1.85 -6.47 -18.77
N TYR A 59 -1.63 -5.48 -17.91
CA TYR A 59 -1.70 -4.07 -18.29
C TYR A 59 -0.57 -3.65 -19.23
N ILE A 60 0.66 -4.16 -19.05
CA ILE A 60 1.75 -3.95 -20.01
C ILE A 60 1.37 -4.49 -21.39
N THR A 61 0.86 -5.73 -21.44
CA THR A 61 0.47 -6.39 -22.69
C THR A 61 -0.69 -5.67 -23.38
N LEU A 62 -1.75 -5.33 -22.64
CA LEU A 62 -2.91 -4.61 -23.21
C LEU A 62 -2.59 -3.16 -23.58
N TYR A 63 -1.63 -2.51 -22.90
CA TYR A 63 -1.13 -1.21 -23.34
C TYR A 63 -0.38 -1.31 -24.67
N SER A 64 0.44 -2.36 -24.86
CA SER A 64 1.14 -2.58 -26.12
C SER A 64 0.17 -2.79 -27.29
N LYS A 65 -1.01 -3.40 -27.03
CA LYS A 65 -2.03 -3.66 -28.04
C LYS A 65 -2.90 -2.45 -28.37
N TRP A 66 -3.39 -1.76 -27.35
CA TRP A 66 -4.46 -0.75 -27.50
C TRP A 66 -3.99 0.68 -27.29
N HIS A 67 -2.79 0.89 -26.75
CA HIS A 67 -2.22 2.20 -26.41
C HIS A 67 -3.10 3.09 -25.50
N LEU A 68 -4.06 2.50 -24.78
CA LEU A 68 -4.89 3.25 -23.84
C LEU A 68 -4.05 3.69 -22.62
N PRO A 69 -3.92 4.99 -22.33
CA PRO A 69 -3.04 5.48 -21.26
C PRO A 69 -3.34 4.93 -19.86
N VAL A 70 -4.58 4.50 -19.61
CA VAL A 70 -4.99 3.88 -18.35
C VAL A 70 -4.11 2.67 -18.00
N PHE A 71 -3.82 1.80 -18.98
CA PHE A 71 -3.00 0.61 -18.76
C PHE A 71 -1.54 0.95 -18.45
N LYS A 72 -0.95 1.93 -19.16
CA LYS A 72 0.41 2.40 -18.88
C LYS A 72 0.55 3.02 -17.50
N ASN A 73 -0.46 3.77 -17.07
CA ASN A 73 -0.41 4.46 -15.79
C ASN A 73 -0.63 3.50 -14.63
N ILE A 74 -1.58 2.58 -14.77
CA ILE A 74 -1.89 1.61 -13.72
C ILE A 74 -0.79 0.54 -13.61
N SER A 75 -0.19 0.07 -14.72
CA SER A 75 0.95 -0.88 -14.62
C SER A 75 2.15 -0.34 -13.82
N LYS A 76 2.36 0.99 -13.81
CA LYS A 76 3.35 1.64 -12.92
C LYS A 76 2.95 1.58 -11.45
N SER A 77 1.64 1.69 -11.16
CA SER A 77 1.09 1.49 -9.82
C SER A 77 1.25 0.04 -9.38
N GLU A 78 0.96 -0.93 -10.24
CA GLU A 78 1.13 -2.36 -9.94
C GLU A 78 2.60 -2.72 -9.71
N SER A 79 3.51 -2.08 -10.45
CA SER A 79 4.95 -2.21 -10.20
C SER A 79 5.34 -1.72 -8.80
N TRP A 80 4.64 -0.69 -8.29
CA TRP A 80 4.81 -0.20 -6.93
C TRP A 80 4.17 -1.14 -5.89
N HIS A 81 2.99 -1.70 -6.17
CA HIS A 81 2.37 -2.70 -5.30
C HIS A 81 3.24 -3.94 -5.15
N MET A 82 3.69 -4.49 -6.27
CA MET A 82 4.69 -5.55 -6.36
C MET A 82 5.90 -5.26 -5.47
N HIS A 83 6.45 -4.05 -5.56
CA HIS A 83 7.61 -3.64 -4.77
C HIS A 83 7.32 -3.61 -3.26
N MET A 84 6.14 -3.14 -2.84
CA MET A 84 5.75 -3.15 -1.42
C MET A 84 5.61 -4.57 -0.86
N ILE A 85 5.10 -5.53 -1.65
CA ILE A 85 5.09 -6.95 -1.24
C ILE A 85 6.51 -7.50 -1.16
N LYS A 86 7.36 -7.21 -2.16
CA LYS A 86 8.78 -7.62 -2.14
C LYS A 86 9.51 -7.10 -0.90
N LEU A 87 9.24 -5.86 -0.49
CA LEU A 87 9.80 -5.28 0.73
C LEU A 87 9.42 -6.12 1.97
N LEU A 88 8.18 -6.61 2.05
CA LEU A 88 7.77 -7.53 3.11
C LEU A 88 8.47 -8.89 3.00
N LEU A 89 8.54 -9.50 1.81
CA LEU A 89 9.27 -10.76 1.61
C LEU A 89 10.72 -10.65 2.10
N ASN A 90 11.41 -9.57 1.72
CA ASN A 90 12.77 -9.29 2.18
C ASN A 90 12.85 -9.11 3.70
N LYS A 91 11.95 -8.30 4.28
CA LYS A 91 11.89 -8.09 5.74
C LYS A 91 11.72 -9.39 6.51
N TYR A 92 10.94 -10.32 5.95
CA TYR A 92 10.67 -11.62 6.54
C TYR A 92 11.65 -12.72 6.14
N ASN A 93 12.65 -12.43 5.30
CA ASN A 93 13.60 -13.39 4.74
C ASN A 93 12.90 -14.56 4.00
N LEU A 94 11.83 -14.24 3.25
CA LEU A 94 11.10 -15.21 2.42
C LEU A 94 11.63 -15.20 0.98
N PRO A 95 11.61 -16.35 0.28
CA PRO A 95 11.97 -16.40 -1.13
C PRO A 95 10.96 -15.61 -1.98
N ASP A 96 11.45 -14.86 -2.98
CA ASP A 96 10.60 -14.13 -3.92
C ASP A 96 10.28 -15.01 -5.15
N PRO A 97 9.02 -15.44 -5.35
CA PRO A 97 8.63 -16.27 -6.50
C PRO A 97 8.86 -15.55 -7.84
N VAL A 98 8.83 -14.22 -7.87
CA VAL A 98 9.01 -13.43 -9.09
C VAL A 98 10.49 -13.28 -9.47
N GLU A 99 11.38 -13.14 -8.48
CA GLU A 99 12.82 -13.14 -8.75
C GLU A 99 13.30 -14.48 -9.29
N LYS A 100 12.77 -15.58 -8.77
CA LYS A 100 13.11 -16.94 -9.22
C LYS A 100 12.92 -17.14 -10.73
N ILE A 101 11.91 -16.48 -11.31
CA ILE A 101 11.57 -16.54 -12.74
C ILE A 101 12.11 -15.34 -13.55
N GLY A 102 12.90 -14.46 -12.92
CA GLY A 102 13.55 -13.32 -13.57
C GLY A 102 12.61 -12.18 -13.98
N ASP A 103 11.45 -12.05 -13.34
CA ASP A 103 10.45 -10.99 -13.57
C ASP A 103 10.04 -10.79 -15.05
N LYS A 104 10.04 -11.86 -15.85
CA LYS A 104 9.63 -11.81 -17.26
C LYS A 104 8.10 -11.60 -17.37
N VAL A 105 7.69 -10.70 -18.26
CA VAL A 105 6.26 -10.43 -18.52
C VAL A 105 5.54 -11.71 -18.93
N GLY A 106 4.44 -12.02 -18.26
CA GLY A 106 3.59 -13.17 -18.59
C GLY A 106 4.11 -14.53 -18.13
N VAL A 107 5.20 -14.56 -17.34
CA VAL A 107 5.73 -15.79 -16.72
C VAL A 107 5.39 -15.79 -15.23
N PHE A 108 4.89 -16.90 -14.70
CA PHE A 108 4.51 -17.06 -13.29
C PHE A 108 4.96 -18.43 -12.75
N GLU A 109 5.39 -18.48 -11.50
CA GLU A 109 5.65 -19.72 -10.77
C GLU A 109 4.32 -20.41 -10.43
N ASN A 110 3.32 -19.65 -10.01
CA ASN A 110 1.98 -20.16 -9.74
C ASN A 110 1.21 -20.46 -11.04
N ARG A 111 1.03 -21.75 -11.34
CA ARG A 111 0.31 -22.24 -12.52
C ARG A 111 -1.13 -21.72 -12.66
N LYS A 112 -1.82 -21.42 -11.56
CA LYS A 112 -3.18 -20.85 -11.64
C LYS A 112 -3.13 -19.42 -12.18
N LEU A 113 -2.19 -18.61 -11.70
CA LEU A 113 -1.99 -17.24 -12.18
C LEU A 113 -1.44 -17.23 -13.61
N GLN A 114 -0.56 -18.18 -13.96
CA GLN A 114 -0.12 -18.37 -15.34
C GLN A 114 -1.28 -18.60 -16.32
N ASN A 115 -2.21 -19.48 -15.96
CA ASN A 115 -3.40 -19.74 -16.77
C ASN A 115 -4.36 -18.55 -16.80
N LEU A 116 -4.48 -17.83 -15.68
CA LEU A 116 -5.31 -16.64 -15.60
C LEU A 116 -4.76 -15.53 -16.49
N TYR A 117 -3.43 -15.32 -16.53
CA TYR A 117 -2.78 -14.38 -17.45
C TYR A 117 -3.18 -14.63 -18.90
N TYR A 118 -3.03 -15.88 -19.39
CA TYR A 118 -3.38 -16.21 -20.77
C TYR A 118 -4.85 -15.94 -21.08
N LYS A 119 -5.76 -16.30 -20.16
CA LYS A 119 -7.20 -16.06 -20.32
C LYS A 119 -7.51 -14.57 -20.38
N LEU A 120 -6.95 -13.77 -19.48
CA LEU A 120 -7.22 -12.34 -19.39
C LEU A 120 -6.66 -11.58 -20.60
N VAL A 121 -5.45 -11.91 -21.07
CA VAL A 121 -4.90 -11.33 -22.30
C VAL A 121 -5.77 -11.69 -23.50
N ALA A 122 -6.10 -12.97 -23.69
CA ALA A 122 -6.94 -13.40 -24.81
C ALA A 122 -8.34 -12.76 -24.78
N MET A 123 -8.91 -12.51 -23.61
CA MET A 123 -10.15 -11.74 -23.46
C MET A 123 -9.96 -10.27 -23.83
N GLY A 124 -8.91 -9.64 -23.31
CA GLY A 124 -8.64 -8.21 -23.47
C GLY A 124 -8.20 -7.83 -24.89
N GLU A 125 -7.61 -8.74 -25.64
CA GLU A 125 -7.20 -8.51 -27.04
C GLU A 125 -8.36 -8.49 -28.04
N LYS A 126 -9.59 -8.81 -27.61
CA LYS A 126 -10.77 -8.82 -28.50
C LYS A 126 -11.23 -7.42 -28.90
N SER A 127 -11.20 -6.46 -27.98
CA SER A 127 -11.57 -5.07 -28.25
C SER A 127 -11.08 -4.14 -27.12
N PRO A 128 -11.00 -2.81 -27.34
CA PRO A 128 -10.71 -1.86 -26.28
C PRO A 128 -11.66 -1.98 -25.08
N VAL A 129 -12.96 -2.17 -25.33
CA VAL A 129 -13.96 -2.36 -24.27
C VAL A 129 -13.72 -3.66 -23.51
N ALA A 130 -13.37 -4.76 -24.20
CA ALA A 130 -13.03 -6.02 -23.54
C ALA A 130 -11.76 -5.89 -22.68
N ALA A 131 -10.75 -5.16 -23.16
CA ALA A 131 -9.54 -4.85 -22.39
C ALA A 131 -9.88 -4.10 -21.10
N LEU A 132 -10.73 -3.08 -21.17
CA LEU A 132 -11.12 -2.30 -19.99
C LEU A 132 -11.94 -3.13 -18.99
N LYS A 133 -12.77 -4.07 -19.47
CA LYS A 133 -13.46 -5.04 -18.61
C LYS A 133 -12.49 -6.00 -17.95
N VAL A 134 -11.43 -6.42 -18.64
CA VAL A 134 -10.33 -7.21 -18.05
C VAL A 134 -9.62 -6.42 -16.96
N GLY A 135 -9.38 -5.12 -17.17
CA GLY A 135 -8.88 -4.22 -16.12
C GLY A 135 -9.76 -4.24 -14.88
N ALA A 136 -11.06 -3.94 -15.03
CA ALA A 136 -11.99 -3.97 -13.91
C ALA A 136 -12.10 -5.36 -13.24
N LEU A 137 -12.00 -6.45 -14.00
CA LEU A 137 -12.03 -7.82 -13.47
C LEU A 137 -10.81 -8.17 -12.63
N ILE A 138 -9.63 -7.69 -13.01
CA ILE A 138 -8.41 -7.87 -12.22
C ILE A 138 -8.54 -7.12 -10.89
N GLU A 139 -8.96 -5.86 -10.92
CA GLU A 139 -9.13 -5.07 -9.69
C GLU A 139 -10.22 -5.63 -8.76
N ASP A 140 -11.26 -6.24 -9.32
CA ASP A 140 -12.30 -6.94 -8.57
C ASP A 140 -11.73 -8.13 -7.79
N LEU A 141 -10.94 -8.97 -8.48
CA LEU A 141 -10.27 -10.13 -7.87
C LEU A 141 -9.29 -9.68 -6.78
N ASP A 142 -8.45 -8.70 -7.10
CA ASP A 142 -7.40 -8.21 -6.20
C ASP A 142 -8.00 -7.60 -4.92
N ILE A 143 -9.05 -6.77 -5.04
CA ILE A 143 -9.77 -6.24 -3.87
C ILE A 143 -10.38 -7.38 -3.04
N TYR A 144 -10.94 -8.41 -3.67
CA TYR A 144 -11.51 -9.55 -2.97
C TYR A 144 -10.45 -10.33 -2.19
N ASP A 145 -9.34 -10.67 -2.82
CA ASP A 145 -8.27 -11.45 -2.21
C ASP A 145 -7.53 -10.64 -1.13
N LEU A 146 -7.31 -9.34 -1.32
CA LEU A 146 -6.77 -8.44 -0.30
C LEU A 146 -7.69 -8.31 0.91
N ASN A 147 -9.01 -8.20 0.71
CA ASN A 147 -9.96 -8.16 1.84
C ASN A 147 -9.93 -9.44 2.67
N ARG A 148 -9.81 -10.60 2.02
CA ARG A 148 -9.60 -11.88 2.71
C ARG A 148 -8.31 -11.83 3.52
N ALA A 149 -7.18 -11.52 2.88
CA ALA A 149 -5.87 -11.52 3.52
C ALA A 149 -5.79 -10.53 4.70
N ILE A 150 -6.39 -9.34 4.57
CA ILE A 150 -6.47 -8.32 5.64
C ILE A 150 -7.26 -8.81 6.85
N ARG A 151 -8.34 -9.56 6.64
CA ARG A 151 -9.17 -10.11 7.71
C ARG A 151 -8.43 -11.22 8.46
N ASP A 152 -7.70 -12.05 7.72
CA ASP A 152 -7.11 -13.28 8.24
C ASP A 152 -5.70 -13.06 8.86
N THR A 153 -5.12 -11.85 8.73
CA THR A 153 -3.85 -11.43 9.37
C THR A 153 -4.05 -10.52 10.58
N ASP A 154 -3.26 -10.76 11.63
CA ASP A 154 -3.03 -9.88 12.77
C ASP A 154 -1.65 -9.19 12.73
N ASN A 155 -0.81 -9.53 11.75
CA ASN A 155 0.48 -8.90 11.54
C ASN A 155 0.32 -7.48 11.00
N LYS A 156 0.80 -6.52 11.78
CA LYS A 156 0.50 -5.10 11.59
C LYS A 156 1.12 -4.53 10.33
N ASP A 157 2.32 -4.98 9.94
CA ASP A 157 2.98 -4.44 8.75
C ASP A 157 2.40 -5.02 7.45
N ILE A 158 2.08 -6.32 7.42
CA ILE A 158 1.36 -6.99 6.33
C ILE A 158 0.00 -6.33 6.14
N LYS A 159 -0.79 -6.21 7.23
CA LYS A 159 -2.12 -5.58 7.19
C LYS A 159 -2.07 -4.15 6.68
N PHE A 160 -1.05 -3.40 7.05
CA PHE A 160 -0.85 -2.04 6.58
C PHE A 160 -0.59 -1.99 5.06
N VAL A 161 0.31 -2.83 4.56
CA VAL A 161 0.62 -2.90 3.12
C VAL A 161 -0.59 -3.39 2.33
N TYR A 162 -1.26 -4.48 2.72
CA TYR A 162 -2.45 -4.96 2.01
C TYR A 162 -3.58 -3.94 1.98
N SER A 163 -3.79 -3.22 3.08
CA SER A 163 -4.78 -2.13 3.09
C SER A 163 -4.40 -1.03 2.09
N ALA A 164 -3.10 -0.77 1.92
CA ALA A 164 -2.58 0.23 0.98
C ALA A 164 -2.81 -0.17 -0.47
N LEU A 165 -2.48 -1.42 -0.79
CA LEU A 165 -2.72 -2.04 -2.09
C LEU A 165 -4.20 -2.00 -2.43
N ARG A 166 -5.07 -2.49 -1.53
CA ARG A 166 -6.53 -2.53 -1.74
C ARG A 166 -7.10 -1.16 -2.11
N HIS A 167 -6.60 -0.12 -1.45
CA HIS A 167 -7.01 1.24 -1.74
C HIS A 167 -6.52 1.75 -3.11
N GLY A 168 -5.32 1.32 -3.52
CA GLY A 168 -4.83 1.47 -4.89
C GLY A 168 -5.78 0.82 -5.89
N SER A 169 -6.10 -0.45 -5.68
CA SER A 169 -6.98 -1.27 -6.53
C SER A 169 -8.39 -0.67 -6.64
N GLU A 170 -8.94 -0.12 -5.54
CA GLU A 170 -10.21 0.63 -5.60
C GLU A 170 -10.11 1.86 -6.51
N ASN A 171 -8.97 2.58 -6.55
CA ASN A 171 -8.78 3.71 -7.46
C ASN A 171 -8.63 3.26 -8.92
N HIS A 172 -7.97 2.13 -9.15
CA HIS A 172 -7.87 1.52 -10.48
C HIS A 172 -9.24 1.08 -10.99
N MET A 173 -10.03 0.43 -10.14
CA MET A 173 -11.43 0.07 -10.42
C MET A 173 -12.24 1.30 -10.87
N ARG A 174 -12.18 2.41 -10.10
CA ARG A 174 -12.84 3.67 -10.48
C ARG A 174 -12.35 4.18 -11.85
N ALA A 175 -11.05 4.06 -12.14
CA ALA A 175 -10.48 4.52 -13.40
C ALA A 175 -10.96 3.68 -14.59
N PHE A 176 -10.95 2.35 -14.47
CA PHE A 176 -11.44 1.44 -15.52
C PHE A 176 -12.93 1.61 -15.76
N VAL A 177 -13.75 1.64 -14.70
CA VAL A 177 -15.20 1.79 -14.83
C VAL A 177 -15.59 3.15 -15.41
N ARG A 178 -14.91 4.24 -15.01
CA ARG A 178 -15.15 5.56 -15.61
C ARG A 178 -14.88 5.55 -17.12
N LEU A 179 -13.81 4.88 -17.55
CA LEU A 179 -13.49 4.78 -18.97
C LEU A 179 -14.44 3.83 -19.71
N LEU A 180 -14.87 2.71 -19.10
CA LEU A 180 -15.90 1.85 -19.67
C LEU A 180 -17.19 2.63 -19.97
N ARG A 181 -17.62 3.47 -19.02
CA ARG A 181 -18.82 4.31 -19.17
C ARG A 181 -18.70 5.33 -20.28
N SER A 182 -17.51 5.92 -20.48
CA SER A 182 -17.30 6.81 -21.63
C SER A 182 -17.30 6.08 -22.98
N TYR A 183 -17.11 4.76 -22.99
CA TYR A 183 -17.27 3.89 -24.16
C TYR A 183 -18.68 3.30 -24.28
N GLY A 184 -19.66 3.79 -23.50
CA GLY A 184 -21.03 3.27 -23.51
C GLY A 184 -21.17 1.86 -22.94
N SER A 185 -20.22 1.43 -22.09
CA SER A 185 -20.24 0.13 -21.41
C SER A 185 -20.20 0.28 -19.89
N ASP A 186 -20.38 -0.81 -19.16
CA ASP A 186 -20.19 -0.84 -17.71
C ASP A 186 -19.58 -2.18 -17.26
N TYR A 187 -19.27 -2.29 -15.97
CA TYR A 187 -18.77 -3.49 -15.33
C TYR A 187 -19.76 -4.00 -14.27
N THR A 188 -19.88 -5.33 -14.15
CA THR A 188 -20.65 -5.99 -13.09
C THR A 188 -19.67 -6.85 -12.29
N PRO A 189 -19.55 -6.63 -10.97
CA PRO A 189 -18.58 -7.36 -10.17
C PRO A 189 -18.86 -8.85 -10.13
N LYS A 190 -17.78 -9.63 -10.09
CA LYS A 190 -17.72 -11.09 -10.09
C LYS A 190 -17.23 -11.63 -8.75
N TYR A 191 -16.37 -10.91 -8.03
CA TYR A 191 -15.79 -11.36 -6.77
C TYR A 191 -16.30 -10.55 -5.58
N ILE A 192 -16.19 -9.22 -5.63
CA ILE A 192 -16.74 -8.36 -4.59
C ILE A 192 -18.27 -8.24 -4.71
N SER A 193 -18.93 -7.93 -3.59
CA SER A 193 -20.38 -7.74 -3.60
C SER A 193 -20.77 -6.49 -4.40
N LYS A 194 -21.96 -6.53 -5.02
CA LYS A 194 -22.49 -5.37 -5.75
C LYS A 194 -22.56 -4.11 -4.87
N SER A 195 -23.00 -4.25 -3.62
CA SER A 195 -23.06 -3.14 -2.66
C SER A 195 -21.68 -2.52 -2.41
N TYR A 196 -20.64 -3.34 -2.22
CA TYR A 196 -19.30 -2.81 -2.01
C TYR A 196 -18.72 -2.17 -3.27
N PHE A 197 -18.94 -2.76 -4.44
CA PHE A 197 -18.62 -2.15 -5.72
C PHE A 197 -19.28 -0.77 -5.91
N ASP A 198 -20.59 -0.67 -5.65
CA ASP A 198 -21.34 0.60 -5.75
C ASP A 198 -20.78 1.66 -4.76
N ASN A 199 -20.36 1.23 -3.56
CA ASN A 199 -19.69 2.10 -2.59
C ASN A 199 -18.31 2.58 -3.08
N ILE A 200 -17.52 1.70 -3.71
CA ILE A 200 -16.24 2.08 -4.32
C ILE A 200 -16.49 3.17 -5.38
N LEU A 201 -17.48 3.00 -6.26
CA LEU A 201 -17.75 3.95 -7.34
C LEU A 201 -18.35 5.29 -6.88
N SER A 202 -19.17 5.30 -5.83
CA SER A 202 -19.79 6.52 -5.30
C SER A 202 -18.84 7.35 -4.43
N SER A 203 -17.84 6.71 -3.81
CA SER A 203 -16.81 7.43 -3.05
C SER A 203 -15.84 8.17 -3.98
N LYS A 204 -15.54 9.45 -3.66
CA LYS A 204 -14.44 10.17 -4.34
C LYS A 204 -13.15 9.37 -4.11
N GLY A 205 -12.40 9.09 -5.17
CA GLY A 205 -11.09 8.43 -5.05
C GLY A 205 -10.19 9.21 -4.09
N LYS A 206 -9.76 8.57 -3.01
CA LYS A 206 -8.86 9.18 -2.01
C LYS A 206 -7.46 8.63 -2.21
N ALA A 207 -6.45 9.27 -1.63
CA ALA A 207 -5.18 8.57 -1.38
C ALA A 207 -5.38 7.58 -0.22
N PHE A 208 -4.58 6.52 -0.15
CA PHE A 208 -4.67 5.53 0.93
C PHE A 208 -4.53 6.21 2.31
N GLY A 209 -5.22 5.66 3.32
CA GLY A 209 -5.12 6.11 4.70
C GLY A 209 -5.90 7.39 5.02
N PHE A 210 -7.08 7.59 4.43
CA PHE A 210 -7.97 8.71 4.80
C PHE A 210 -9.42 8.24 4.94
N ASN A 211 -9.75 7.70 6.10
CA ASN A 211 -11.14 7.75 6.54
C ASN A 211 -11.36 9.15 7.11
N ASN A 212 -12.32 9.92 6.58
CA ASN A 212 -12.59 11.29 7.06
C ASN A 212 -13.71 11.30 8.11
N ALA A 213 -14.25 10.13 8.48
CA ALA A 213 -15.17 10.05 9.60
C ALA A 213 -14.40 10.45 10.86
N LEU A 214 -14.81 11.57 11.45
CA LEU A 214 -14.28 11.99 12.73
C LEU A 214 -14.72 10.98 13.79
N SER A 215 -13.78 10.61 14.65
CA SER A 215 -14.01 9.79 15.82
C SER A 215 -13.26 10.40 17.00
N GLU A 216 -13.60 9.94 18.19
CA GLU A 216 -13.04 10.45 19.44
C GLU A 216 -12.20 9.38 20.11
N ILE A 217 -11.09 9.81 20.71
CA ILE A 217 -10.22 9.01 21.55
C ILE A 217 -10.10 9.70 22.89
N TYR A 218 -10.30 8.94 23.96
CA TYR A 218 -9.99 9.35 25.31
C TYR A 218 -9.07 8.31 25.95
N GLY A 219 -7.96 8.74 26.55
CA GLY A 219 -7.03 7.82 27.16
C GLY A 219 -5.77 8.45 27.74
N LYS A 220 -4.89 7.60 28.27
CA LYS A 220 -3.63 7.99 28.89
C LYS A 220 -2.49 7.93 27.89
N VAL A 221 -1.66 8.95 27.85
CA VAL A 221 -0.49 9.00 26.97
C VAL A 221 0.60 8.08 27.52
N VAL A 222 1.02 7.12 26.71
CA VAL A 222 2.09 6.16 27.02
C VAL A 222 3.45 6.76 26.68
N LYS A 223 3.56 7.39 25.51
CA LYS A 223 4.78 8.07 25.04
C LYS A 223 4.48 9.09 23.97
N VAL A 224 5.35 10.09 23.87
CA VAL A 224 5.38 11.09 22.80
C VAL A 224 6.74 11.02 22.11
N TYR A 225 6.75 11.00 20.78
CA TYR A 225 7.97 10.80 19.99
C TYR A 225 7.85 11.39 18.59
N GLN A 226 8.98 11.54 17.90
CA GLN A 226 9.01 11.98 16.51
C GLN A 226 9.12 10.79 15.56
N LEU A 227 8.41 10.84 14.43
CA LEU A 227 8.48 9.82 13.39
C LEU A 227 8.56 10.48 12.01
N PRO A 228 9.49 10.04 11.13
CA PRO A 228 9.49 10.47 9.74
C PRO A 228 8.13 10.22 9.07
N GLY A 229 7.60 11.27 8.45
CA GLY A 229 6.34 11.27 7.75
C GLY A 229 6.43 10.74 6.31
N LEU A 230 5.29 10.61 5.64
CA LEU A 230 5.10 10.01 4.32
C LEU A 230 5.62 10.90 3.20
N ARG A 231 5.68 12.21 3.48
CA ARG A 231 6.31 13.21 2.62
C ARG A 231 7.78 13.32 3.00
N LYS A 232 8.66 13.25 1.99
CA LYS A 232 10.11 13.40 2.16
C LYS A 232 10.43 14.69 2.92
N GLY A 233 11.26 14.59 3.95
CA GLY A 233 11.70 15.72 4.77
C GLY A 233 10.70 16.21 5.82
N VAL A 234 9.52 15.58 5.94
CA VAL A 234 8.53 15.94 6.96
C VAL A 234 8.64 14.98 8.12
N THR A 235 8.85 15.49 9.33
CA THR A 235 8.78 14.72 10.59
C THR A 235 7.49 15.06 11.31
N TRP A 236 6.88 14.07 11.97
CA TRP A 236 5.64 14.22 12.72
C TRP A 236 5.87 14.01 14.20
N TRP A 237 5.15 14.78 15.02
CA TRP A 237 4.88 14.44 16.40
C TRP A 237 3.84 13.33 16.48
N MET A 238 4.19 12.30 17.23
CA MET A 238 3.39 11.11 17.45
C MET A 238 3.19 10.90 18.94
N MET A 239 2.10 10.25 19.32
CA MET A 239 1.94 9.68 20.64
C MET A 239 1.22 8.33 20.58
N ASP A 240 1.49 7.48 21.55
CA ASP A 240 0.70 6.27 21.78
C ASP A 240 -0.22 6.53 22.98
N VAL A 241 -1.53 6.32 22.80
CA VAL A 241 -2.58 6.59 23.78
C VAL A 241 -3.24 5.28 24.20
N GLU A 242 -3.13 4.94 25.47
CA GLU A 242 -3.81 3.80 26.08
C GLU A 242 -5.28 4.15 26.35
N THR A 243 -6.17 3.51 25.61
CA THR A 243 -7.63 3.57 25.82
C THR A 243 -8.09 2.35 26.59
N LYS A 244 -9.36 2.32 27.02
CA LYS A 244 -9.97 1.17 27.72
C LYS A 244 -9.74 -0.19 27.03
N ASN A 245 -9.68 -0.20 25.70
CA ASN A 245 -9.68 -1.45 24.92
C ASN A 245 -8.33 -1.75 24.26
N LYS A 246 -7.49 -0.73 24.02
CA LYS A 246 -6.25 -0.86 23.24
C LYS A 246 -5.39 0.40 23.34
N THR A 247 -4.11 0.25 23.03
CA THR A 247 -3.23 1.39 22.72
C THR A 247 -3.42 1.81 21.27
N ILE A 248 -3.69 3.09 21.04
CA ILE A 248 -3.86 3.69 19.72
C ILE A 248 -2.69 4.63 19.45
N ARG A 249 -2.05 4.48 18.29
CA ARG A 249 -1.07 5.44 17.80
C ARG A 249 -1.79 6.65 17.19
N VAL A 250 -1.33 7.83 17.57
CA VAL A 250 -1.91 9.12 17.18
C VAL A 250 -0.82 9.99 16.57
N ALA A 251 -1.06 10.52 15.36
CA ALA A 251 -0.24 11.52 14.71
C ALA A 251 -0.83 12.92 15.00
N ILE A 252 -0.07 13.73 15.71
CA ILE A 252 -0.50 15.05 16.21
C ILE A 252 -0.40 16.07 15.08
N ALA A 253 0.83 16.42 14.71
CA ALA A 253 1.13 17.42 13.70
C ALA A 253 2.55 17.24 13.17
N PRO A 254 2.85 17.73 11.96
CA PRO A 254 4.23 17.91 11.54
C PRO A 254 5.01 18.83 12.48
N THR A 255 6.28 18.55 12.73
CA THR A 255 7.14 19.33 13.66
C THR A 255 7.31 20.79 13.23
N TRP A 256 7.23 21.10 11.94
CA TRP A 256 7.25 22.48 11.43
C TRP A 256 5.93 23.24 11.63
N ILE A 257 4.81 22.54 11.85
CA ILE A 257 3.51 23.15 12.18
C ILE A 257 3.37 23.34 13.68
N LEU A 258 3.88 22.38 14.45
CA LEU A 258 3.88 22.39 15.90
C LEU A 258 5.32 22.15 16.37
N PRO A 259 6.13 23.21 16.57
CA PRO A 259 7.55 23.09 16.93
C PRO A 259 7.78 22.31 18.21
N GLU A 260 6.89 22.47 19.18
CA GLU A 260 6.92 21.79 20.46
C GLU A 260 5.52 21.28 20.84
N VAL A 261 5.47 20.11 21.48
CA VAL A 261 4.26 19.51 22.04
C VAL A 261 4.42 19.47 23.55
N ALA A 262 3.47 20.06 24.27
CA ALA A 262 3.48 20.09 25.74
C ALA A 262 3.02 18.78 26.38
N VAL A 263 2.28 17.94 25.64
CA VAL A 263 1.83 16.61 26.09
C VAL A 263 3.03 15.71 26.42
N ARG A 264 2.95 15.02 27.56
CA ARG A 264 3.96 14.10 28.11
C ARG A 264 3.35 12.72 28.39
N ALA A 265 4.22 11.75 28.64
CA ALA A 265 3.79 10.45 29.13
C ALA A 265 3.14 10.60 30.50
N GLY A 266 1.97 9.98 30.69
CA GLY A 266 1.18 10.09 31.92
C GLY A 266 -0.07 10.96 31.77
N ASP A 267 -0.08 11.89 30.82
CA ASP A 267 -1.19 12.83 30.63
C ASP A 267 -2.46 12.15 30.13
N ILE A 268 -3.61 12.71 30.48
CA ILE A 268 -4.92 12.25 30.00
C ILE A 268 -5.36 13.17 28.87
N VAL A 269 -5.62 12.58 27.70
CA VAL A 269 -5.94 13.35 26.49
C VAL A 269 -7.32 12.97 25.96
N GLU A 270 -8.02 13.99 25.45
CA GLU A 270 -9.20 13.87 24.63
C GLU A 270 -8.87 14.34 23.21
N ILE A 271 -9.19 13.52 22.22
CA ILE A 271 -8.74 13.73 20.85
C ILE A 271 -9.92 13.51 19.91
N GLU A 272 -10.25 14.53 19.13
CA GLU A 272 -11.10 14.39 17.94
C GLU A 272 -10.21 14.30 16.71
N GLY A 273 -10.45 13.33 15.85
CA GLY A 273 -9.61 13.12 14.68
C GLY A 273 -10.17 12.05 13.77
N TYR A 274 -9.36 11.62 12.80
CA TYR A 274 -9.83 10.66 11.80
C TYR A 274 -8.80 9.57 11.55
N GLN A 275 -9.26 8.40 11.08
CA GLN A 275 -8.36 7.29 10.79
C GLN A 275 -7.49 7.62 9.58
N GLY A 276 -6.21 7.85 9.85
CA GLY A 276 -5.17 8.19 8.90
C GLY A 276 -4.23 7.05 8.56
N MET A 277 -3.30 7.28 7.62
CA MET A 277 -2.27 6.30 7.28
C MET A 277 -1.33 5.96 8.47
N TYR A 278 -1.26 6.80 9.51
CA TYR A 278 -0.43 6.56 10.71
C TYR A 278 -1.14 5.86 11.86
N SER A 279 -2.38 5.39 11.64
CA SER A 279 -3.42 5.09 12.64
C SER A 279 -4.41 6.25 12.79
N PHE A 280 -4.26 7.15 13.75
CA PHE A 280 -5.24 8.21 14.01
C PHE A 280 -4.62 9.60 13.85
N ILE A 281 -5.23 10.51 13.08
CA ILE A 281 -4.71 11.87 12.85
C ILE A 281 -5.55 12.87 13.61
N VAL A 282 -4.89 13.71 14.41
CA VAL A 282 -5.53 14.73 15.26
C VAL A 282 -6.15 15.84 14.42
N CYS A 283 -7.40 16.16 14.73
CA CYS A 283 -8.08 17.38 14.33
C CYS A 283 -8.21 18.36 15.49
N LYS A 284 -8.54 17.86 16.69
CA LYS A 284 -8.50 18.57 17.95
C LYS A 284 -7.87 17.68 19.01
N LEU A 285 -7.01 18.24 19.84
CA LEU A 285 -6.38 17.58 20.98
C LEU A 285 -6.50 18.51 22.18
N GLU A 286 -7.01 17.98 23.27
CA GLU A 286 -7.03 18.62 24.58
C GLU A 286 -6.36 17.68 25.58
N ASP A 287 -5.31 18.19 26.24
CA ASP A 287 -4.67 17.55 27.37
C ASP A 287 -5.40 17.97 28.64
N LYS A 288 -6.16 17.05 29.22
CA LYS A 288 -6.95 17.26 30.43
C LYS A 288 -6.10 17.35 31.70
N THR A 289 -4.81 16.99 31.62
CA THR A 289 -3.88 17.11 32.74
C THR A 289 -3.23 18.50 32.76
N SER A 290 -2.67 18.93 31.62
CA SER A 290 -1.91 20.18 31.54
C SER A 290 -2.72 21.39 31.06
N GLY A 291 -3.91 21.16 30.47
CA GLY A 291 -4.73 22.18 29.82
C GLY A 291 -4.21 22.57 28.43
N PHE A 292 -3.20 21.87 27.89
CA PHE A 292 -2.71 22.13 26.54
C PHE A 292 -3.77 21.79 25.49
N GLU A 293 -3.95 22.69 24.52
CA GLU A 293 -4.87 22.50 23.39
C GLU A 293 -4.16 22.63 22.04
N TYR A 294 -4.58 21.81 21.08
CA TYR A 294 -4.15 21.90 19.69
C TYR A 294 -5.33 21.69 18.74
N ILE A 295 -5.48 22.59 17.77
CA ILE A 295 -6.48 22.50 16.70
C ILE A 295 -5.76 22.50 15.34
N SER A 296 -6.01 21.46 14.55
CA SER A 296 -5.44 21.29 13.22
C SER A 296 -6.11 22.19 12.20
N ARG A 297 -5.31 22.93 11.42
CA ARG A 297 -5.78 23.73 10.27
C ARG A 297 -5.98 22.91 9.00
N SER A 298 -5.89 21.59 9.07
CA SER A 298 -6.08 20.71 7.93
C SER A 298 -7.49 20.88 7.35
N LYS A 299 -7.61 21.05 6.02
CA LYS A 299 -8.91 21.06 5.32
C LYS A 299 -9.74 19.79 5.54
N ARG A 300 -9.14 18.71 6.06
CA ARG A 300 -9.84 17.47 6.41
C ARG A 300 -10.46 17.47 7.81
N CYS A 301 -10.06 18.44 8.63
CA CYS A 301 -10.59 18.67 9.98
C CYS A 301 -11.65 19.78 10.00
N ALA A 302 -11.72 20.59 8.94
CA ALA A 302 -12.82 21.52 8.73
C ALA A 302 -14.06 20.73 8.28
N LYS A 303 -15.13 20.76 9.09
CA LYS A 303 -16.48 20.41 8.63
C LYS A 303 -16.99 21.47 7.66
#